data_AF-A0A0K8NWK7-F1
#
_entry.id   AF-A0A0K8NWK7-F1
#
_cell.length_a   1.000
_cell.length_b   1.000
_cell.length_c   1.000
_cell.angle_alpha   90.00
_cell.angle_beta   90.00
_cell.angle_gamma   90.00
#
_symmetry.space_group_name_H-M   'P 1'
#
loop_
_entity.id
_entity.type
_entity.pdbx_description
1 polymer ?
#
loop_
_entity_poly.entity_id
_entity_poly.type
_entity_poly.pdbx_seq_one_letter_code
_entity_poly.pdbx_strand_id
1 'polypeptide(L)'
;MFPADWPSTWDVGVRLGAALRQAYQAAETGSGTHAGPRPHVRRAHWHTILSGPRQREDGSVIPTAERRADLRWMPPIPVNVQDLDQLPATVRRVER
;
A
#
# COMPACT_ATOMS: atom_id res chain seq x y z
N MET A 1 -28.41 3.28 -21.49
CA MET A 1 -27.29 2.55 -20.86
C MET A 1 -27.59 1.07 -21.04
N PHE A 2 -26.71 0.31 -21.69
CA PHE A 2 -26.92 -1.13 -21.94
C PHE A 2 -26.04 -1.95 -20.98
N PRO A 3 -26.50 -3.12 -20.51
CA PRO A 3 -25.68 -3.99 -19.67
C PRO A 3 -24.51 -4.60 -20.46
N ALA A 4 -23.47 -5.03 -19.75
CA ALA A 4 -22.43 -5.85 -20.37
C ALA A 4 -23.00 -7.22 -20.75
N ASP A 5 -22.60 -7.72 -21.92
CA ASP A 5 -23.08 -9.02 -22.43
C ASP A 5 -22.63 -10.19 -21.53
N TRP A 6 -21.48 -10.05 -20.87
CA TRP A 6 -20.88 -11.07 -20.00
C TRP A 6 -20.05 -10.46 -18.86
N PRO A 7 -19.88 -11.18 -17.74
CA PRO A 7 -18.94 -10.78 -16.70
C PRO A 7 -17.49 -10.89 -17.20
N SER A 8 -16.70 -9.84 -16.96
CA SER A 8 -15.25 -9.88 -17.15
C SER A 8 -14.58 -10.27 -15.85
N THR A 9 -13.77 -11.33 -15.88
CA THR A 9 -12.95 -11.74 -14.73
C THR A 9 -11.53 -11.25 -14.93
N TRP A 10 -10.99 -10.56 -13.93
CA TRP A 10 -9.60 -10.12 -13.91
C TRP A 10 -8.88 -10.68 -12.69
N ASP A 11 -7.79 -11.38 -12.96
CA ASP A 11 -6.86 -11.81 -11.94
C ASP A 11 -6.04 -10.62 -11.43
N VAL A 12 -6.23 -10.28 -10.16
CA VAL A 12 -5.50 -9.19 -9.49
C VAL A 12 -4.64 -9.74 -8.35
N GLY A 13 -3.41 -9.26 -8.23
CA GLY A 13 -2.53 -9.61 -7.10
C GLY A 13 -2.10 -11.09 -7.02
N VAL A 14 -2.33 -11.90 -8.06
CA VAL A 14 -2.08 -13.36 -8.05
C VAL A 14 -0.63 -13.72 -7.69
N ARG A 15 0.36 -13.03 -8.28
CA ARG A 15 1.78 -13.27 -7.99
C ARG A 15 2.22 -12.73 -6.62
N LEU A 16 1.65 -11.62 -6.14
CA LEU A 16 1.86 -11.16 -4.75
C LEU A 16 1.35 -12.21 -3.75
N GLY A 17 0.16 -12.77 -4.00
CA GLY A 17 -0.36 -13.87 -3.21
C GLY A 17 0.53 -15.11 -3.23
N ALA A 18 1.12 -15.44 -4.38
CA ALA A 18 2.06 -16.56 -4.49
C ALA A 18 3.36 -16.31 -3.70
N ALA A 19 3.96 -15.12 -3.82
CA ALA A 19 5.16 -14.75 -3.08
C ALA A 19 4.95 -14.76 -1.55
N LEU A 20 3.80 -14.26 -1.08
CA LEU A 20 3.42 -14.35 0.34
C LEU A 20 3.26 -15.80 0.81
N ARG A 21 2.60 -16.65 0.01
CA ARG A 21 2.45 -18.08 0.34
C ARG A 21 3.80 -18.79 0.40
N GLN A 22 4.69 -18.53 -0.56
CA GLN A 22 6.05 -19.08 -0.56
C GLN A 22 6.84 -18.63 0.67
N ALA A 23 6.77 -17.34 1.00
CA ALA A 23 7.41 -16.79 2.18
C ALA A 23 6.89 -17.40 3.49
N TYR A 24 5.57 -17.61 3.60
CA TYR A 24 4.98 -18.29 4.74
C TYR A 24 5.43 -19.74 4.82
N GLN A 25 5.43 -20.48 3.71
CA GLN A 25 5.92 -21.86 3.67
C GLN A 25 7.39 -21.93 4.12
N ALA A 26 8.26 -21.07 3.58
CA ALA A 26 9.67 -21.03 3.96
C ALA A 26 9.89 -20.70 5.45
N ALA A 27 9.04 -19.84 6.04
CA ALA A 27 9.10 -19.52 7.46
C ALA A 27 8.68 -20.68 8.36
N GLU A 28 7.79 -21.57 7.89
CA GLU A 28 7.36 -22.75 8.63
C GLU A 28 8.31 -23.95 8.45
N THR A 29 9.11 -23.99 7.37
CA THR A 29 10.02 -25.13 7.07
C THR A 29 11.51 -24.86 7.30
N GLY A 30 11.93 -23.62 7.58
CA GLY A 30 13.36 -23.23 7.64
C GLY A 30 13.94 -23.02 9.05
N SER A 31 15.22 -23.39 9.26
CA SER A 31 15.98 -23.20 10.53
C SER A 31 16.82 -21.89 10.56
N GLY A 32 16.28 -20.78 10.03
CA GLY A 32 17.01 -19.51 9.93
C GLY A 32 17.00 -18.68 11.23
N THR A 33 18.09 -17.97 11.50
CA THR A 33 18.17 -17.00 12.60
C THR A 33 17.20 -15.83 12.33
N HIS A 34 16.30 -15.57 13.27
CA HIS A 34 15.20 -14.59 13.21
C HIS A 34 15.67 -13.11 13.12
N ALA A 35 16.39 -12.72 12.08
CA ALA A 35 17.02 -11.38 12.02
C ALA A 35 16.20 -10.30 11.29
N GLY A 36 14.98 -10.57 10.79
CA GLY A 36 14.20 -9.57 10.04
C GLY A 36 12.67 -9.77 10.10
N PRO A 37 11.89 -8.74 9.70
CA PRO A 37 10.42 -8.80 9.74
C PRO A 37 9.88 -9.90 8.82
N ARG A 38 8.90 -10.69 9.29
CA ARG A 38 8.24 -11.73 8.47
C ARG A 38 7.61 -11.08 7.22
N PRO A 39 7.68 -11.72 6.04
CA PRO A 39 7.03 -11.17 4.84
C PRO A 39 5.51 -11.06 5.05
N HIS A 40 4.97 -9.87 4.80
CA HIS A 40 3.54 -9.57 4.97
C HIS A 40 3.13 -8.37 4.13
N VAL A 41 1.83 -8.08 4.11
CA VAL A 41 1.29 -6.86 3.51
C VAL A 41 0.85 -5.92 4.62
N ARG A 42 1.46 -4.73 4.65
CA ARG A 42 0.93 -3.62 5.45
C ARG A 42 -0.36 -3.15 4.80
N ARG A 43 -1.48 -3.27 5.52
CA ARG A 43 -2.82 -3.01 4.99
C ARG A 43 -3.00 -1.53 4.59
N ALA A 44 -3.80 -1.34 3.55
CA ALA A 44 -4.27 -0.03 3.14
C ALA A 44 -5.13 0.60 4.23
N HIS A 45 -5.05 1.91 4.38
CA HIS A 45 -5.80 2.67 5.38
C HIS A 45 -5.91 4.14 4.95
N TRP A 46 -6.92 4.82 5.50
CA TRP A 46 -7.01 6.26 5.44
C TRP A 46 -5.96 6.90 6.35
N HIS A 47 -5.28 7.93 5.87
CA HIS A 47 -4.27 8.66 6.60
C HIS A 47 -4.49 10.16 6.47
N THR A 48 -4.59 10.85 7.60
CA THR A 48 -4.70 12.32 7.64
C THR A 48 -3.32 12.94 7.66
N ILE A 49 -3.03 13.78 6.67
CA ILE A 49 -1.79 14.54 6.57
C ILE A 49 -2.08 15.98 6.99
N LEU A 50 -1.38 16.43 8.05
CA LEU A 50 -1.37 17.85 8.43
C LEU A 50 -0.29 18.56 7.61
N SER A 51 -0.69 19.49 6.75
CA SER A 51 0.21 20.20 5.84
C SER A 51 0.22 21.72 6.13
N GLY A 52 1.30 22.40 5.73
CA GLY A 52 1.46 23.84 5.91
C GLY A 52 2.23 24.28 7.17
N PRO A 53 2.29 25.60 7.43
CA PRO A 53 3.06 26.18 8.54
C PRO A 53 2.57 25.70 9.91
N ARG A 54 3.49 25.59 10.87
CA ARG A 54 3.19 25.23 12.27
C ARG A 54 3.15 26.43 13.21
N GLN A 55 3.68 27.56 12.77
CA GLN A 55 3.73 28.83 13.50
C GLN A 55 3.23 29.95 12.58
N ARG A 56 2.64 30.98 13.18
CA ARG A 56 2.30 32.23 12.48
C ARG A 56 3.58 33.06 12.28
N GLU A 57 3.48 34.15 11.52
CA GLU A 57 4.61 35.04 11.25
C GLU A 57 5.19 35.66 12.53
N ASP A 58 4.38 35.82 13.58
CA ASP A 58 4.77 36.31 14.90
C ASP A 58 5.44 35.25 15.80
N GLY A 59 5.64 34.02 15.31
CA GLY A 59 6.23 32.90 16.05
C GLY A 59 5.25 32.17 16.99
N SER A 60 3.99 32.59 17.07
CA SER A 60 2.98 31.86 17.85
C SER A 60 2.63 30.52 17.19
N VAL A 61 2.40 29.48 18.01
CA VAL A 61 2.05 28.14 17.52
C VAL A 61 0.62 28.14 16.96
N ILE A 62 0.44 27.60 15.75
CA ILE A 62 -0.88 27.40 15.15
C ILE A 62 -1.53 26.16 15.77
N PRO A 63 -2.73 26.27 16.39
CA PRO A 63 -3.47 25.15 16.93
C PRO A 63 -3.77 24.09 15.86
N THR A 64 -3.76 22.81 16.23
CA THR A 64 -3.98 21.69 15.29
C THR A 64 -5.30 21.80 14.54
N ALA A 65 -6.36 22.32 15.17
CA ALA A 65 -7.68 22.49 14.56
C ALA A 65 -7.69 23.54 13.42
N GLU A 66 -6.74 24.47 13.40
CA GLU A 66 -6.59 25.49 12.35
C GLU A 66 -5.65 25.03 11.23
N ARG A 67 -4.97 23.88 11.40
CA ARG A 67 -4.04 23.36 10.39
C ARG A 67 -4.81 22.69 9.26
N ARG A 68 -4.32 22.85 8.04
CA ARG A 68 -4.83 22.13 6.88
C ARG A 68 -4.65 20.63 7.08
N ALA A 69 -5.75 19.89 7.00
CA ALA A 69 -5.78 18.43 7.11
C ALA A 69 -6.27 17.82 5.79
N ASP A 70 -5.38 17.12 5.10
CA ASP A 70 -5.72 16.39 3.87
C ASP A 70 -5.89 14.90 4.20
N LEU A 71 -7.06 14.33 3.91
CA LEU A 71 -7.30 12.89 4.05
C LEU A 71 -6.86 12.17 2.77
N ARG A 72 -5.95 11.19 2.89
CA ARG A 72 -5.43 10.43 1.75
C ARG A 72 -5.56 8.94 1.96
N TRP A 73 -5.85 8.22 0.87
CA TRP A 73 -5.80 6.76 0.87
C TRP A 73 -4.34 6.32 0.74
N MET A 74 -3.84 5.56 1.72
CA MET A 74 -2.50 5.00 1.65
C MET A 74 -2.57 3.58 1.05
N PRO A 75 -1.85 3.31 -0.05
CA PRO A 75 -1.89 2.00 -0.69
C PRO A 75 -1.27 0.93 0.22
N PRO A 76 -1.63 -0.35 0.02
CA PRO A 76 -0.99 -1.44 0.73
C PRO A 76 0.49 -1.54 0.31
N ILE A 77 1.35 -1.94 1.24
CA ILE A 77 2.79 -2.07 0.99
C ILE A 77 3.24 -3.50 1.29
N PRO A 78 3.79 -4.24 0.32
CA PRO A 78 4.49 -5.48 0.57
C PRO A 78 5.78 -5.20 1.38
N VAL A 79 5.93 -5.86 2.52
CA VAL A 79 7.12 -5.72 3.38
C VAL A 79 7.89 -7.03 3.34
N ASN A 80 9.18 -6.95 3.06
CA ASN A 80 10.09 -8.09 2.96
C ASN A 80 9.62 -9.19 1.98
N VAL A 81 8.89 -8.80 0.93
CA VAL A 81 8.53 -9.70 -0.18
C VAL A 81 9.61 -9.57 -1.24
N GLN A 82 10.25 -10.68 -1.61
CA GLN A 82 11.28 -10.72 -2.65
C GLN A 82 10.66 -10.73 -4.06
N ASP A 83 11.46 -10.39 -5.07
CA ASP A 83 11.11 -10.44 -6.50
C ASP A 83 9.84 -9.65 -6.89
N LEU A 84 9.55 -8.55 -6.19
CA LEU A 84 8.44 -7.64 -6.51
C LEU A 84 8.52 -7.11 -7.96
N ASP A 85 9.72 -6.97 -8.50
CA ASP A 85 9.98 -6.43 -9.84
C ASP A 85 9.60 -7.43 -10.95
N GLN A 86 9.44 -8.71 -10.62
CA GLN A 86 8.91 -9.74 -11.52
C GLN A 86 7.37 -9.82 -11.49
N LEU A 87 6.72 -8.98 -10.67
CA LEU A 87 5.27 -8.81 -10.71
C LEU A 87 4.87 -8.00 -11.95
N PRO A 88 3.82 -8.42 -12.69
CA PRO A 88 3.38 -7.67 -13.85
C PRO A 88 2.88 -6.28 -13.42
N ALA A 89 3.29 -5.27 -14.17
CA ALA A 89 2.85 -3.90 -13.93
C ALA A 89 1.33 -3.78 -14.05
N THR A 90 0.72 -2.97 -13.18
CA THR A 90 -0.68 -2.61 -13.33
C THR A 90 -0.81 -1.63 -14.49
N VAL A 91 -1.36 -2.09 -15.62
CA VAL A 91 -1.64 -1.24 -16.78
C VAL A 91 -2.92 -0.46 -16.49
N ARG A 92 -2.83 0.87 -16.54
CA ARG A 92 -3.99 1.77 -16.44
C ARG A 92 -4.11 2.55 -17.74
N ARG A 93 -5.31 2.58 -18.31
CA ARG A 93 -5.62 3.43 -19.47
C ARG A 93 -5.50 4.88 -19.05
N VAL A 94 -4.66 5.64 -19.74
CA VAL A 94 -4.55 7.10 -19.57
C VAL A 94 -5.32 7.72 -20.73
N GLU A 95 -6.40 8.43 -20.42
CA GLU A 95 -7.11 9.22 -21.42
C GLU A 95 -6.39 10.56 -21.61
N ARG A 96 -6.26 10.99 -22.87
CA ARG A 96 -5.63 12.24 -23.28
C ARG A 96 -6.67 13.35 -23.34
#